data_AF-E5G8C0-F1
#
_entry.id   AF-E5G8C0-F1
#
_cell.length_a   1.000
_cell.length_b   1.000
_cell.length_c   1.000
_cell.angle_alpha   90.00
_cell.angle_beta   90.00
_cell.angle_gamma   90.00
#
_symmetry.space_group_name_H-M   'P 1'
#
loop_
_entity.id
_entity.type
_entity.pdbx_description
1 polymer ?
#
loop_
_entity_poly.entity_id
_entity_poly.type
_entity_poly.pdbx_seq_one_letter_code
_entity_poly.pdbx_strand_id
1 'polypeptide(L)'
;LDVPHHVEVVSAHRTPDKLFSFAETAEENGYQVIIAGAGGAAHLPGMIAAKTLVPVLGVPVQSAALSGVDSLYSIVQMPRGVPVGTLAIGKAGAANAALLAAQILAQHDAELHQR
;
A
#
# COMPACT_ATOMS: atom_id res chain seq x y z
N LEU A 1 14.56 11.65 2.31
CA LEU A 1 13.64 12.10 1.25
C LEU A 1 12.62 13.12 1.75
N ASP A 2 12.35 13.21 3.08
CA ASP A 2 11.51 14.26 3.68
C ASP A 2 10.15 14.45 2.99
N VAL A 3 9.58 13.34 2.50
CA VAL A 3 8.23 13.31 1.95
C VAL A 3 7.27 13.30 3.14
N PRO A 4 6.34 14.28 3.24
CA PRO A 4 5.30 14.25 4.26
C PRO A 4 4.48 12.97 4.17
N HIS A 5 4.26 12.32 5.30
CA HIS A 5 3.53 11.05 5.34
C HIS A 5 2.76 10.91 6.65
N HIS A 6 1.65 10.18 6.57
CA HIS A 6 0.84 9.78 7.71
C HIS A 6 0.99 8.27 7.94
N VAL A 7 1.07 7.86 9.21
CA VAL A 7 1.20 6.44 9.57
C VAL A 7 0.11 6.09 10.56
N GLU A 8 -0.64 5.04 10.23
CA GLU A 8 -1.78 4.63 11.04
C GLU A 8 -2.02 3.12 10.95
N VAL A 9 -2.61 2.57 12.01
CA VAL A 9 -3.07 1.18 12.05
C VAL A 9 -4.52 1.12 11.56
N VAL A 10 -4.73 0.39 10.47
CA VAL A 10 -6.03 0.05 9.89
C VAL A 10 -6.07 -1.46 9.66
N SER A 11 -7.13 -2.12 10.10
CA SER A 11 -7.29 -3.57 9.95
C SER A 11 -8.45 -3.90 9.03
N ALA A 12 -8.17 -4.57 7.92
CA ALA A 12 -9.21 -5.00 6.97
C ALA A 12 -10.28 -5.90 7.61
N HIS A 13 -9.90 -6.72 8.58
CA HIS A 13 -10.81 -7.68 9.20
C HIS A 13 -11.41 -7.19 10.52
N ARG A 14 -10.72 -6.31 11.25
CA ARG A 14 -11.16 -5.86 12.59
C ARG A 14 -11.76 -4.47 12.61
N THR A 15 -11.42 -3.63 11.64
CA THR A 15 -11.92 -2.26 11.51
C THR A 15 -12.29 -1.95 10.05
N PRO A 16 -13.17 -2.76 9.41
CA PRO A 16 -13.49 -2.61 7.99
C PRO A 16 -14.09 -1.23 7.66
N ASP A 17 -14.95 -0.68 8.52
CA ASP A 17 -15.56 0.64 8.30
C ASP A 17 -14.51 1.75 8.31
N LYS A 18 -13.52 1.66 9.20
CA LYS A 18 -12.37 2.58 9.25
C LYS A 18 -11.54 2.48 7.97
N LEU A 19 -11.33 1.26 7.45
CA LEU A 19 -10.64 1.06 6.18
C LEU A 19 -11.37 1.76 5.05
N PHE A 20 -12.68 1.59 4.98
CA PHE A 20 -13.51 2.16 3.90
C PHE A 20 -13.50 3.68 3.99
N SER A 21 -13.74 4.22 5.18
CA SER A 21 -13.69 5.67 5.42
C SER A 21 -12.32 6.27 5.06
N PHE A 22 -11.22 5.61 5.43
CA PHE A 22 -9.88 6.05 5.05
C PHE A 22 -9.69 6.05 3.53
N ALA A 23 -10.04 4.95 2.84
CA ALA A 23 -9.82 4.81 1.41
C ALA A 23 -10.70 5.77 0.57
N GLU A 24 -11.98 5.88 0.92
CA GLU A 24 -12.95 6.75 0.22
C GLU A 24 -12.57 8.23 0.31
N THR A 25 -11.99 8.66 1.44
CA THR A 25 -11.59 10.05 1.66
C THR A 25 -10.13 10.33 1.32
N ALA A 26 -9.38 9.34 0.81
CA ALA A 26 -7.93 9.47 0.67
C ALA A 26 -7.53 10.59 -0.31
N GLU A 27 -8.21 10.66 -1.45
CA GLU A 27 -7.94 11.69 -2.47
C GLU A 27 -8.32 13.09 -1.95
N GLU A 28 -9.47 13.23 -1.30
CA GLU A 28 -9.94 14.49 -0.70
C GLU A 28 -8.98 15.01 0.39
N ASN A 29 -8.35 14.09 1.13
CA ASN A 29 -7.34 14.40 2.14
C ASN A 29 -5.93 14.64 1.55
N GLY A 30 -5.78 14.61 0.23
CA GLY A 30 -4.53 14.94 -0.47
C GLY A 30 -3.49 13.81 -0.52
N TYR A 31 -3.86 12.57 -0.20
CA TYR A 31 -2.95 11.44 -0.38
C TYR A 31 -2.74 11.15 -1.87
N GLN A 32 -1.47 11.08 -2.28
CA GLN A 32 -1.10 10.81 -3.67
C GLN A 32 -0.62 9.37 -3.91
N VAL A 33 -0.17 8.67 -2.86
CA VAL A 33 0.20 7.25 -2.88
C VAL A 33 -0.12 6.65 -1.51
N ILE A 34 -0.66 5.44 -1.47
CA ILE A 34 -0.91 4.69 -0.23
C ILE A 34 0.00 3.47 -0.18
N ILE A 35 0.72 3.28 0.92
CA ILE A 35 1.49 2.06 1.19
C ILE A 35 0.75 1.24 2.24
N ALA A 36 0.36 0.02 1.90
CA ALA A 36 -0.40 -0.87 2.77
C ALA A 36 0.36 -2.18 3.02
N GLY A 37 0.67 -2.46 4.29
CA GLY A 37 1.32 -3.71 4.71
C GLY A 37 0.36 -4.68 5.39
N ALA A 38 0.31 -5.93 4.96
CA ALA A 38 -0.48 -6.98 5.60
C ALA A 38 0.15 -8.37 5.43
N GLY A 39 -0.17 -9.28 6.37
CA GLY A 39 0.37 -10.65 6.40
C GLY A 39 -0.71 -11.73 6.46
N GLY A 40 -0.39 -12.95 6.01
CA GLY A 40 -1.33 -14.07 5.96
C GLY A 40 -2.38 -13.87 4.85
N ALA A 41 -3.66 -13.94 5.19
CA ALA A 41 -4.76 -13.53 4.32
C ALA A 41 -4.81 -11.99 4.19
N ALA A 42 -3.84 -11.44 3.45
CA ALA A 42 -3.45 -10.04 3.48
C ALA A 42 -4.36 -9.12 2.64
N HIS A 43 -5.61 -8.92 3.06
CA HIS A 43 -6.63 -8.19 2.28
C HIS A 43 -6.52 -6.66 2.32
N LEU A 44 -5.75 -6.07 3.24
CA LEU A 44 -5.70 -4.61 3.43
C LEU A 44 -5.37 -3.85 2.13
N PRO A 45 -4.34 -4.18 1.34
CA PRO A 45 -4.01 -3.41 0.13
C PRO A 45 -5.12 -3.49 -0.93
N GLY A 46 -5.63 -4.70 -1.20
CA GLY A 46 -6.68 -4.91 -2.20
C GLY A 46 -8.00 -4.21 -1.84
N MET A 47 -8.38 -4.22 -0.55
CA MET A 47 -9.60 -3.55 -0.09
C MET A 47 -9.49 -2.03 -0.13
N ILE A 48 -8.30 -1.46 0.14
CA ILE A 48 -8.08 -0.02 -0.06
C ILE A 48 -8.18 0.31 -1.56
N ALA A 49 -7.49 -0.44 -2.41
CA ALA A 49 -7.51 -0.22 -3.86
C ALA A 49 -8.92 -0.34 -4.48
N ALA A 50 -9.80 -1.14 -3.89
CA ALA A 50 -11.18 -1.27 -4.33
C ALA A 50 -12.05 -0.03 -4.03
N LYS A 51 -11.55 0.90 -3.21
CA LYS A 51 -12.32 2.02 -2.65
C LYS A 51 -11.70 3.38 -2.94
N THR A 52 -10.60 3.44 -3.69
CA THR A 52 -9.91 4.68 -4.03
C THR A 52 -9.24 4.61 -5.40
N LEU A 53 -9.04 5.76 -6.04
CA LEU A 53 -8.22 5.89 -7.25
C LEU A 53 -6.76 6.23 -6.93
N VAL A 54 -6.45 6.57 -5.68
CA VAL A 54 -5.08 6.81 -5.22
C VAL A 54 -4.27 5.52 -5.40
N PRO A 55 -3.09 5.55 -6.07
CA PRO A 55 -2.24 4.37 -6.25
C PRO A 55 -1.95 3.66 -4.93
N VAL A 56 -2.23 2.35 -4.88
CA VAL A 56 -1.97 1.51 -3.70
C VAL A 56 -0.78 0.59 -3.95
N LEU A 57 0.21 0.71 -3.06
CA LEU A 57 1.41 -0.12 -3.01
C LEU A 57 1.29 -1.15 -1.89
N GLY A 58 1.23 -2.42 -2.24
CA GLY A 58 1.07 -3.53 -1.31
C GLY A 58 2.40 -4.11 -0.86
N VAL A 59 2.62 -4.22 0.45
CA VAL A 59 3.81 -4.84 1.05
C VAL A 59 3.42 -6.14 1.76
N PRO A 60 3.76 -7.32 1.19
CA PRO A 60 3.55 -8.60 1.85
C PRO A 60 4.39 -8.72 3.12
N VAL A 61 3.74 -8.79 4.28
CA VAL A 61 4.42 -9.01 5.55
C VAL A 61 4.73 -10.50 5.68
N GLN A 62 5.95 -10.83 6.09
CA GLN A 62 6.37 -12.22 6.29
C GLN A 62 5.52 -12.89 7.38
N SER A 63 4.76 -13.92 6.99
CA SER A 63 3.98 -14.75 7.90
C SER A 63 4.86 -15.83 8.56
N ALA A 64 4.42 -16.35 9.70
CA ALA A 64 5.20 -17.32 10.47
C ALA A 64 5.29 -18.70 9.78
N ALA A 65 4.18 -19.19 9.23
CA ALA A 65 4.10 -20.55 8.69
C ALA A 65 4.57 -20.65 7.23
N LEU A 66 4.27 -19.64 6.40
CA LEU A 66 4.49 -19.67 4.95
C LEU A 66 5.49 -18.62 4.49
N SER A 67 6.22 -18.00 5.41
CA SER A 67 7.27 -17.00 5.12
C SER A 67 6.81 -15.89 4.18
N GLY A 68 5.53 -15.52 4.24
CA GLY A 68 4.93 -14.47 3.42
C GLY A 68 4.50 -14.87 2.02
N VAL A 69 4.57 -16.15 1.63
CA VAL A 69 4.02 -16.63 0.34
C VAL A 69 2.50 -16.45 0.30
N ASP A 70 1.83 -16.73 1.41
CA ASP A 70 0.41 -16.44 1.62
C ASP A 70 0.09 -14.94 1.50
N SER A 71 0.89 -14.10 2.17
CA SER A 71 0.78 -12.65 2.09
C SER A 71 0.96 -12.15 0.66
N LEU A 72 1.97 -12.67 -0.06
CA LEU A 72 2.27 -12.30 -1.42
C LEU A 72 1.10 -12.62 -2.35
N TYR A 73 0.62 -13.87 -2.33
CA TYR A 73 -0.49 -14.26 -3.19
C TYR A 73 -1.81 -13.57 -2.84
N SER A 74 -2.02 -13.23 -1.57
CA SER A 74 -3.20 -12.45 -1.15
C SER A 74 -3.20 -11.02 -1.66
N ILE A 75 -2.03 -10.46 -2.01
CA ILE A 75 -1.88 -9.07 -2.46
C ILE A 75 -1.68 -8.98 -3.98
N VAL A 76 -0.81 -9.80 -4.57
CA VAL A 76 -0.39 -9.62 -5.98
C VAL A 76 -1.41 -10.13 -6.99
N GLN A 77 -2.27 -11.08 -6.61
CA GLN A 77 -3.19 -11.76 -7.52
C GLN A 77 -4.52 -11.02 -7.70
N MET A 78 -4.52 -9.69 -7.64
CA MET A 78 -5.73 -8.91 -7.82
C MET A 78 -6.34 -9.15 -9.22
N PRO A 79 -7.66 -9.30 -9.33
CA PRO A 79 -8.33 -9.45 -10.61
C PRO A 79 -8.29 -8.15 -11.42
N ARG A 80 -8.60 -8.24 -12.71
CA ARG A 80 -8.74 -7.07 -13.59
C ARG A 80 -9.71 -6.05 -13.00
N GLY A 81 -9.26 -4.80 -12.89
CA GLY A 81 -10.07 -3.65 -12.49
C GLY A 81 -9.65 -3.00 -11.17
N VAL A 82 -8.94 -3.71 -10.29
CA VAL A 82 -8.54 -3.19 -8.97
C VAL A 82 -7.05 -3.47 -8.73
N PRO A 83 -6.14 -2.69 -9.32
CA PRO A 83 -4.71 -2.98 -9.27
C PRO A 83 -4.08 -2.68 -7.91
N VAL A 84 -3.08 -3.46 -7.53
CA VAL A 84 -2.16 -3.18 -6.41
C VAL A 84 -0.73 -3.35 -6.89
N GLY A 85 0.09 -2.28 -6.78
CA GLY A 85 1.53 -2.37 -7.04
C GLY A 85 2.19 -3.16 -5.92
N THR A 86 2.52 -4.43 -6.14
CA THR A 86 3.00 -5.31 -5.07
C THR A 86 4.53 -5.36 -5.03
N LEU A 87 5.10 -5.24 -3.84
CA LEU A 87 6.55 -5.23 -3.59
C LEU A 87 7.03 -6.56 -2.99
N ALA A 88 8.35 -6.68 -2.79
CA ALA A 88 8.96 -7.85 -2.17
C ALA A 88 8.39 -8.15 -0.76
N ILE A 89 8.54 -9.39 -0.29
CA ILE A 89 8.14 -9.76 1.07
C ILE A 89 9.04 -9.06 2.10
N GLY A 90 8.42 -8.51 3.16
CA GLY A 90 9.10 -8.01 4.35
C GLY A 90 9.79 -6.65 4.18
N LYS A 91 10.92 -6.47 4.90
CA LYS A 91 11.59 -5.18 5.05
C LYS A 91 12.07 -4.57 3.73
N ALA A 92 12.56 -5.41 2.81
CA ALA A 92 12.99 -4.96 1.49
C ALA A 92 11.80 -4.38 0.70
N GLY A 93 10.63 -5.01 0.75
CA GLY A 93 9.42 -4.50 0.13
C GLY A 93 8.92 -3.20 0.75
N ALA A 94 9.00 -3.08 2.07
CA ALA A 94 8.62 -1.84 2.76
C ALA A 94 9.51 -0.66 2.33
N ALA A 95 10.83 -0.85 2.28
CA ALA A 95 11.75 0.17 1.78
C ALA A 95 11.48 0.51 0.31
N ASN A 96 11.31 -0.50 -0.55
CA ASN A 96 11.04 -0.31 -1.96
C ASN A 96 9.66 0.32 -2.23
N ALA A 97 8.66 0.10 -1.38
CA ALA A 97 7.37 0.77 -1.49
C ALA A 97 7.52 2.27 -1.24
N ALA A 98 8.32 2.67 -0.25
CA ALA A 98 8.61 4.08 0.02
C ALA A 98 9.39 4.72 -1.14
N LEU A 99 10.38 4.01 -1.70
CA LEU A 99 11.13 4.48 -2.87
C LEU A 99 10.25 4.58 -4.11
N LEU A 100 9.38 3.60 -4.37
CA LEU A 100 8.44 3.64 -5.49
C LEU A 100 7.41 4.76 -5.32
N ALA A 101 6.92 5.00 -4.10
CA ALA A 101 6.06 6.15 -3.83
C ALA A 101 6.79 7.47 -4.14
N ALA A 102 8.04 7.62 -3.69
CA ALA A 102 8.85 8.79 -4.02
C ALA A 102 9.08 8.94 -5.53
N GLN A 103 9.32 7.85 -6.26
CA GLN A 103 9.46 7.87 -7.72
C GLN A 103 8.17 8.32 -8.43
N ILE A 104 6.99 7.90 -7.94
CA ILE A 104 5.70 8.34 -8.46
C ILE A 104 5.55 9.86 -8.26
N LEU A 105 5.79 10.35 -7.05
CA LEU A 105 5.68 11.77 -6.72
C LEU A 105 6.68 12.64 -7.49
N ALA A 106 7.92 12.15 -7.65
CA ALA A 106 9.00 12.84 -8.34
C ALA A 106 8.71 13.13 -9.82
N GLN A 107 7.73 12.45 -10.44
CA GLN A 107 7.29 12.78 -11.81
C GLN A 107 6.71 14.19 -11.93
N HIS A 108 6.25 14.76 -10.81
CA HIS A 108 5.65 16.09 -10.74
C HIS A 108 6.35 17.01 -9.73
N ASP A 109 7.45 16.56 -9.11
CA ASP A 109 8.23 17.29 -8.11
C ASP A 109 9.72 17.21 -8.46
N ALA A 110 10.23 18.28 -9.07
CA ALA A 110 11.63 18.37 -9.52
C ALA A 110 12.64 18.37 -8.37
N GLU A 111 12.27 18.89 -7.20
CA GLU A 111 13.15 18.89 -6.02
C GLU A 111 13.24 17.48 -5.41
N LEU A 112 12.11 16.76 -5.35
CA LEU A 112 12.12 15.35 -4.97
C LEU A 112 12.90 14.49 -5.98
N HIS A 113 12.78 14.75 -7.28
CA HIS A 113 13.51 14.00 -8.30
C HIS A 113 15.04 14.09 -8.16
N GLN A 114 15.57 15.20 -7.65
CA GLN A 114 17.01 15.39 -7.47
C GLN A 114 17.59 14.69 -6.23
N ARG A 115 16.74 14.25 -5.29
CA ARG A 115 17.14 13.64 -4.00
C ARG A 115 17.19 12.12 -4.08
#